data_AF-A0A1V3XB12-F1
#
_entry.id   AF-A0A1V3XB12-F1
#
_cell.length_a   1.000
_cell.length_b   1.000
_cell.length_c   1.000
_cell.angle_alpha   90.00
_cell.angle_beta   90.00
_cell.angle_gamma   90.00
#
_symmetry.space_group_name_H-M   'P 1'
#
loop_
_entity.id
_entity.type
_entity.pdbx_description
1 polymer ?
#
loop_
_entity_poly.entity_id
_entity_poly.type
_entity_poly.pdbx_seq_one_letter_code
_entity_poly.pdbx_strand_id
1 'polypeptide(L)'
;MSEQAGSSPDAIAARQAVLGSQYQAITEADRVLAEALASAHATMRESIRRLDAIAADIERAVSDQAELAVDTPLGAREFQRFLLDKQREITTIVAGARELDHTKSAVLARLLAQYAGPRVSRAPANRGELWAPERLGTVTRHGRVA
;
A
#
# COMPACT_ATOMS: atom_id res chain seq x y z
N MET A 1 -19.22 45.50 -18.85
CA MET A 1 -17.95 45.12 -19.50
C MET A 1 -17.03 44.55 -18.43
N SER A 2 -16.63 43.29 -18.36
CA SER A 2 -17.09 42.01 -18.91
C SER A 2 -16.56 40.97 -17.92
N GLU A 3 -17.34 39.93 -17.69
CA GLU A 3 -16.95 38.72 -16.96
C GLU A 3 -15.83 37.98 -17.72
N GLN A 4 -14.60 38.51 -17.70
CA GLN A 4 -13.46 37.97 -18.44
C GLN A 4 -12.27 37.56 -17.55
N ALA A 5 -12.49 37.36 -16.25
CA ALA A 5 -11.46 36.78 -15.36
C ALA A 5 -11.51 35.25 -15.30
N GLY A 6 -12.18 34.61 -16.26
CA GLY A 6 -12.19 33.16 -16.44
C GLY A 6 -11.05 32.72 -17.34
N SER A 7 -9.94 32.28 -16.73
CA SER A 7 -8.94 31.41 -17.35
C SER A 7 -8.00 32.02 -18.41
N SER A 8 -6.85 32.53 -17.96
CA SER A 8 -5.71 32.77 -18.87
C SER A 8 -5.28 31.45 -19.55
N PRO A 9 -4.85 31.45 -20.83
CA PRO A 9 -4.25 30.29 -21.49
C PRO A 9 -3.15 29.60 -20.65
N ASP A 10 -2.34 30.39 -19.93
CA ASP A 10 -1.29 29.87 -19.05
C ASP A 10 -1.85 29.09 -17.85
N ALA A 11 -2.99 29.52 -17.31
CA ALA A 11 -3.66 28.82 -16.20
C ALA A 11 -4.25 27.48 -16.66
N ILE A 12 -4.72 27.40 -17.91
CA ILE A 12 -5.18 26.15 -18.53
C ILE A 12 -4.00 25.21 -18.75
N ALA A 13 -2.92 25.71 -19.35
CA ALA A 13 -1.71 24.94 -19.60
C ALA A 13 -1.10 24.37 -18.31
N ALA A 14 -1.03 25.19 -17.24
CA ALA A 14 -0.57 24.76 -15.93
C ALA A 14 -1.45 23.64 -15.34
N ARG A 15 -2.78 23.78 -15.44
CA ARG A 15 -3.72 22.74 -14.96
C ARG A 15 -3.61 21.45 -15.77
N GLN A 16 -3.45 21.55 -17.09
CA GLN A 16 -3.25 20.40 -17.97
C GLN A 16 -1.93 19.68 -17.66
N ALA A 17 -0.85 20.42 -17.38
CA ALA A 17 0.43 19.85 -16.98
C ALA A 17 0.32 19.08 -15.64
N VAL A 18 -0.40 19.63 -14.66
CA VAL A 18 -0.68 18.94 -13.38
C VAL A 18 -1.53 17.68 -13.58
N LEU A 19 -2.55 17.73 -14.44
CA LEU A 19 -3.34 16.55 -14.75
C LEU A 19 -2.50 15.49 -15.49
N GLY A 20 -1.69 15.90 -16.46
CA GLY A 20 -0.79 15.01 -17.18
C GLY A 20 0.20 14.31 -16.24
N SER A 21 0.81 15.05 -15.30
CA SER A 21 1.72 14.45 -14.32
C SER A 21 1.00 13.51 -13.36
N GLN A 22 -0.23 13.81 -12.95
CA GLN A 22 -1.05 12.90 -12.14
C GLN A 22 -1.40 11.61 -12.88
N TYR A 23 -1.82 11.69 -14.14
CA TYR A 23 -2.12 10.50 -14.95
C TYR A 23 -0.89 9.61 -15.13
N GLN A 24 0.28 10.20 -15.38
CA GLN A 24 1.54 9.45 -15.48
C GLN A 24 1.89 8.76 -14.15
N ALA A 25 1.75 9.48 -13.02
CA ALA A 25 1.99 8.90 -11.70
C ALA A 25 1.05 7.74 -11.37
N ILE A 26 -0.24 7.85 -11.71
CA ILE A 26 -1.23 6.79 -11.52
C ILE A 26 -0.90 5.58 -12.41
N THR A 27 -0.59 5.80 -13.68
CA THR A 27 -0.24 4.71 -14.62
C THR A 27 0.98 3.94 -14.15
N GLU A 28 1.99 4.64 -13.63
CA GLU A 28 3.18 4.03 -13.05
C GLU A 28 2.86 3.27 -11.75
N ALA A 29 2.00 3.84 -10.90
CA ALA A 29 1.52 3.16 -9.69
C ALA A 29 0.78 1.85 -10.01
N ASP A 30 -0.08 1.83 -11.04
CA ASP A 30 -0.78 0.64 -11.52
C ASP A 30 0.20 -0.43 -12.02
N ARG A 31 1.22 -0.03 -12.80
CA ARG A 31 2.26 -0.95 -13.28
C ARG A 31 3.01 -1.60 -12.13
N VAL A 32 3.47 -0.80 -11.16
CA VAL A 32 4.19 -1.29 -9.96
C VAL A 32 3.30 -2.21 -9.12
N LEU A 33 2.00 -1.90 -9.00
CA LEU A 33 1.03 -2.74 -8.31
C LEU A 33 0.90 -4.11 -8.98
N ALA A 34 0.71 -4.13 -10.30
CA ALA A 34 0.55 -5.36 -11.06
C ALA A 34 1.79 -6.26 -10.95
N GLU A 35 3.00 -5.68 -11.06
CA GLU A 35 4.26 -6.41 -10.88
C GLU A 35 4.43 -6.93 -9.46
N ALA A 36 4.09 -6.12 -8.46
CA ALA A 36 4.16 -6.51 -7.06
C ALA A 36 3.26 -7.73 -6.78
N LEU A 37 2.01 -7.69 -7.25
CA LEU A 37 1.02 -8.77 -7.12
C LEU A 37 1.43 -10.04 -7.88
N ALA A 38 1.86 -9.90 -9.14
CA ALA A 38 2.27 -11.04 -9.95
C ALA A 38 3.47 -11.77 -9.31
N SER A 39 4.47 -11.01 -8.84
CA SER A 39 5.61 -11.54 -8.11
C SER A 39 5.21 -12.20 -6.78
N ALA A 40 4.32 -11.57 -6.01
CA ALA A 40 3.82 -12.14 -4.76
C ALA A 40 3.11 -13.49 -4.98
N HIS A 41 2.23 -13.54 -5.97
CA HIS A 41 1.49 -14.75 -6.33
C HIS A 41 2.41 -15.86 -6.82
N ALA A 42 3.39 -15.54 -7.68
CA ALA A 42 4.36 -16.52 -8.18
C ALA A 42 5.15 -17.16 -7.03
N THR A 43 5.67 -16.36 -6.10
CA THR A 43 6.40 -16.90 -4.94
C THR A 43 5.49 -17.68 -4.00
N MET A 44 4.25 -17.24 -3.75
CA MET A 44 3.32 -17.98 -2.90
C MET A 44 3.01 -19.37 -3.49
N ARG A 45 2.75 -19.44 -4.80
CA ARG A 45 2.54 -20.74 -5.47
C ARG A 45 3.77 -21.64 -5.39
N GLU A 46 4.96 -21.07 -5.51
CA GLU A 46 6.20 -21.84 -5.35
C GLU A 46 6.36 -22.37 -3.93
N SER A 47 6.12 -21.55 -2.91
CA SER A 47 6.16 -21.98 -1.51
C SER A 47 5.17 -23.13 -1.24
N ILE A 48 3.95 -23.04 -1.75
CA ILE A 48 2.93 -24.10 -1.62
C ILE A 48 3.44 -25.39 -2.28
N ARG A 49 3.90 -25.33 -3.54
CA ARG A 49 4.43 -26.51 -4.25
C ARG A 49 5.57 -27.20 -3.49
N ARG A 50 6.46 -26.42 -2.88
CA ARG A 50 7.58 -26.96 -2.09
C ARG A 50 7.10 -27.59 -0.78
N LEU A 51 6.10 -27.01 -0.12
CA LEU A 51 5.49 -27.61 1.07
C LEU A 51 4.76 -28.92 0.73
N ASP A 52 4.06 -28.98 -0.39
CA ASP A 52 3.40 -30.20 -0.87
C ASP A 52 4.43 -31.31 -1.16
N ALA A 53 5.58 -30.96 -1.75
CA ALA A 53 6.67 -31.92 -1.98
C ALA A 53 7.24 -32.46 -0.65
N ILE A 54 7.40 -31.61 0.36
CA ILE A 54 7.85 -32.04 1.70
C ILE A 54 6.80 -32.96 2.34
N ALA A 55 5.51 -32.65 2.21
CA ALA A 55 4.44 -33.51 2.72
C ALA A 55 4.48 -34.89 2.05
N ALA A 56 4.58 -34.95 0.73
CA ALA A 56 4.71 -36.20 -0.01
C ALA A 56 5.96 -37.02 0.38
N ASP A 57 7.09 -36.36 0.61
CA ASP A 57 8.31 -37.01 1.11
C ASP A 57 8.11 -37.63 2.49
N ILE A 58 7.42 -36.93 3.40
CA ILE A 58 7.13 -37.43 4.74
C ILE A 58 6.14 -38.59 4.67
N GLU A 59 5.07 -38.47 3.89
CA GLU A 59 4.06 -39.54 3.72
C GLU A 59 4.68 -40.82 3.17
N ARG A 60 5.58 -40.69 2.18
CA ARG A 60 6.35 -41.82 1.65
C ARG A 60 7.24 -42.44 2.73
N ALA A 61 8.02 -41.62 3.44
CA ALA A 61 8.89 -42.13 4.50
C ALA A 61 8.11 -42.81 5.65
N VAL A 62 6.89 -42.33 5.95
CA VAL A 62 5.99 -42.97 6.92
C VAL A 62 5.45 -44.31 6.39
N SER A 63 5.12 -44.39 5.10
CA SER A 63 4.65 -45.62 4.47
C SER A 63 5.75 -46.69 4.40
N ASP A 64 6.99 -46.26 4.21
CA ASP A 64 8.17 -47.13 4.04
C ASP A 64 8.93 -47.36 5.37
N GLN A 65 8.28 -47.17 6.54
CA GLN A 65 8.93 -47.29 7.86
C GLN A 65 9.61 -48.64 8.11
N ALA A 66 9.11 -49.72 7.52
CA ALA A 66 9.71 -51.04 7.61
C ALA A 66 11.06 -51.11 6.86
N GLU A 67 11.19 -50.46 5.70
CA GLU A 67 12.45 -50.36 4.96
C GLU A 67 13.46 -49.46 5.67
N LEU A 68 12.98 -48.46 6.41
CA LEU A 68 13.78 -47.57 7.24
C LEU A 68 14.22 -48.19 8.58
N ALA A 69 13.79 -49.42 8.90
CA ALA A 69 14.11 -50.13 10.13
C ALA A 69 13.90 -49.26 11.40
N VAL A 70 12.80 -48.51 11.44
CA VAL A 70 12.51 -47.50 12.49
C VAL A 70 12.34 -48.13 13.88
N ASP A 71 12.05 -49.43 13.94
CA ASP A 71 12.02 -50.23 15.16
C ASP A 71 13.41 -50.47 15.78
N THR A 72 14.48 -50.20 15.03
CA THR A 72 15.86 -50.23 15.52
C THR A 72 16.30 -48.86 16.02
N PRO A 73 17.21 -48.79 17.02
CA PRO A 73 17.74 -47.51 17.49
C PRO A 73 18.44 -46.68 16.40
N LEU A 74 19.08 -47.35 15.43
CA LEU A 74 19.75 -46.68 14.32
C LEU A 74 18.74 -46.09 13.33
N GLY A 75 17.75 -46.88 12.90
CA GLY A 75 16.71 -46.41 11.99
C GLY A 75 15.87 -45.28 12.58
N ALA A 76 15.52 -45.37 13.87
CA ALA A 76 14.85 -44.30 14.59
C ALA A 76 15.64 -42.97 14.57
N ARG A 77 16.97 -43.05 14.75
CA ARG A 77 17.83 -41.86 14.72
C ARG A 77 17.93 -41.24 13.34
N GLU A 78 18.06 -42.04 12.29
CA GLU A 78 18.11 -41.54 10.91
C GLU A 78 16.76 -40.95 10.49
N PHE A 79 15.65 -41.58 10.87
CA PHE A 79 14.31 -41.03 10.63
C PHE A 79 14.10 -39.70 11.37
N GLN A 80 14.53 -39.61 12.64
CA GLN A 80 14.49 -38.35 13.38
C GLN A 80 15.33 -37.25 12.72
N ARG A 81 16.52 -37.58 12.21
CA ARG A 81 17.37 -36.64 11.49
C ARG A 81 16.69 -36.15 10.21
N PHE A 82 16.12 -37.06 9.44
CA PHE A 82 15.32 -36.73 8.26
C PHE A 82 14.18 -35.74 8.59
N LEU A 83 13.41 -36.01 9.65
CA LEU A 83 12.32 -35.12 10.07
C LEU A 83 12.83 -33.73 10.51
N LEU A 84 13.96 -33.66 11.22
CA LEU A 84 14.57 -32.38 11.59
C LEU A 84 15.03 -31.59 10.38
N ASP A 85 15.57 -32.25 9.36
CA ASP A 85 15.96 -31.61 8.11
C ASP A 85 14.73 -31.08 7.36
N LYS A 86 13.64 -31.86 7.28
CA LYS A 86 12.36 -31.38 6.72
C LYS A 86 11.76 -30.21 7.49
N GLN A 87 11.84 -30.22 8.83
CA GLN A 87 11.38 -29.10 9.66
C GLN A 87 12.16 -27.82 9.37
N ARG A 88 13.47 -27.92 9.15
CA ARG A 88 14.30 -26.76 8.77
C ARG A 88 13.91 -26.23 7.40
N GLU A 89 13.70 -27.12 6.42
CA GLU A 89 13.23 -26.72 5.09
C GLU A 89 11.90 -25.96 5.15
N ILE A 90 10.92 -26.47 5.90
CA ILE A 90 9.62 -25.80 6.13
C ILE A 90 9.84 -24.41 6.75
N THR A 91 10.69 -24.33 7.77
CA THR A 91 10.98 -23.06 8.47
C THR A 91 11.57 -22.03 7.50
N THR A 92 12.51 -22.44 6.64
CA THR A 92 13.09 -21.58 5.62
C THR A 92 12.05 -21.10 4.60
N ILE A 93 11.18 -21.99 4.12
CA ILE A 93 10.11 -21.63 3.16
C ILE A 93 9.15 -20.60 3.79
N VAL A 94 8.69 -20.85 5.02
CA VAL A 94 7.75 -19.97 5.71
C VAL A 94 8.40 -18.62 6.05
N ALA A 95 9.66 -18.60 6.47
CA ALA A 95 10.39 -17.36 6.73
C ALA A 95 10.52 -16.51 5.45
N GLY A 96 10.87 -17.13 4.32
CA GLY A 96 10.93 -16.44 3.03
C GLY A 96 9.58 -15.88 2.58
N ALA A 97 8.49 -16.62 2.80
CA ALA A 97 7.14 -16.15 2.49
C ALA A 97 6.73 -14.94 3.35
N ARG A 98 7.08 -14.91 4.64
CA ARG A 98 6.81 -13.78 5.54
C ARG A 98 7.60 -12.52 5.18
N GLU A 99 8.87 -12.67 4.82
CA GLU A 99 9.70 -11.54 4.40
C GLU A 99 9.14 -10.88 3.12
N LEU A 100 8.67 -11.72 2.19
CA LEU A 100 7.99 -11.25 0.99
C LEU A 100 6.72 -10.48 1.33
N ASP A 101 5.87 -11.02 2.21
CA ASP A 101 4.63 -10.37 2.65
C ASP A 101 4.89 -8.99 3.26
N HIS A 102 5.90 -8.88 4.13
CA HIS A 102 6.31 -7.60 4.70
C HIS A 102 6.78 -6.60 3.63
N THR A 103 7.64 -7.03 2.72
CA THR A 103 8.15 -6.20 1.61
C THR A 103 7.01 -5.72 0.71
N LYS A 104 6.08 -6.59 0.36
CA LYS A 104 4.95 -6.24 -0.53
C LYS A 104 3.94 -5.34 0.19
N SER A 105 3.71 -5.54 1.48
CA SER A 105 2.87 -4.65 2.29
C SER A 105 3.41 -3.22 2.32
N ALA A 106 4.73 -3.04 2.41
CA ALA A 106 5.35 -1.71 2.32
C ALA A 106 5.15 -1.06 0.93
N VAL A 107 5.24 -1.85 -0.15
CA VAL A 107 4.95 -1.37 -1.52
C VAL A 107 3.49 -0.94 -1.64
N LEU A 108 2.55 -1.74 -1.14
CA LEU A 108 1.12 -1.41 -1.15
C LEU A 108 0.81 -0.14 -0.36
N ALA A 109 1.40 0.02 0.83
CA ALA A 109 1.26 1.23 1.64
C ALA A 109 1.75 2.48 0.90
N ARG A 110 2.89 2.38 0.20
CA ARG A 110 3.42 3.46 -0.64
C ARG A 110 2.51 3.78 -1.82
N LEU A 111 1.93 2.77 -2.46
CA LEU A 111 1.00 2.96 -3.57
C LEU A 111 -0.30 3.62 -3.12
N LEU A 112 -0.87 3.21 -1.97
CA LEU A 112 -2.04 3.84 -1.37
C LEU A 112 -1.82 5.36 -1.14
N ALA A 113 -0.62 5.76 -0.72
CA ALA A 113 -0.27 7.17 -0.57
C ALA A 113 -0.22 7.92 -1.93
N GLN A 114 0.20 7.27 -3.01
CA GLN A 114 0.21 7.87 -4.35
C GLN A 114 -1.20 8.03 -4.92
N TYR A 115 -2.08 7.05 -4.71
CA TYR A 115 -3.48 7.15 -5.10
C TYR A 115 -4.27 8.22 -4.35
N ALA A 116 -3.90 8.51 -3.10
CA ALA A 116 -4.56 9.55 -2.30
C ALA A 116 -4.45 10.97 -2.92
N GLY A 117 -3.47 11.18 -3.79
CA GLY A 117 -3.28 12.41 -4.58
C GLY A 117 -3.04 13.68 -3.74
N PRO A 118 -2.77 14.83 -4.39
CA PRO A 118 -2.72 16.11 -3.70
C PRO A 118 -4.14 16.49 -3.24
N ARG A 119 -4.33 16.70 -1.93
CA ARG A 119 -5.55 17.36 -1.44
C ARG A 119 -5.58 18.77 -2.02
N VAL A 120 -6.48 19.04 -2.97
CA VAL A 120 -6.76 20.40 -3.42
C VAL A 120 -7.23 21.17 -2.21
N SER A 121 -6.40 22.11 -1.74
CA SER A 121 -6.74 23.01 -0.65
C SER A 121 -7.90 23.87 -1.11
N ARG A 122 -9.12 23.48 -0.75
CA ARG A 122 -10.31 24.29 -0.93
C ARG A 122 -10.17 25.44 0.06
N ALA A 123 -9.67 26.58 -0.42
CA ALA A 123 -9.71 27.83 0.32
C ALA A 123 -11.14 28.04 0.85
N PRO A 124 -11.34 28.43 2.12
CA PRO A 124 -12.68 28.68 2.62
C PRO A 124 -13.32 29.77 1.78
N ALA A 125 -14.45 29.43 1.15
CA ALA A 125 -15.27 30.37 0.43
C ALA A 125 -15.67 31.48 1.40
N ASN A 126 -15.27 32.71 1.05
CA ASN A 126 -15.62 33.93 1.73
C ASN A 126 -17.14 33.96 1.99
N ARG A 127 -17.54 33.79 3.25
CA ARG A 127 -18.92 33.92 3.73
C ARG A 127 -18.89 34.96 4.85
N GLY A 128 -19.26 36.19 4.53
CA GLY A 128 -19.79 37.10 5.55
C GLY A 128 -19.36 38.56 5.55
N GLU A 129 -18.82 39.14 4.48
CA GLU A 129 -18.73 40.61 4.36
C GLU A 129 -19.75 41.12 3.33
N LEU A 130 -21.04 41.10 3.68
CA LEU A 130 -22.06 41.86 2.97
C LEU A 130 -23.30 42.07 3.86
N TRP A 131 -23.19 42.98 4.83
CA TRP A 131 -24.26 43.93 5.15
C TRP A 131 -23.73 45.04 6.06
N ALA A 132 -23.51 46.21 5.46
CA ALA A 132 -23.50 47.48 6.16
C ALA A 132 -24.55 48.37 5.47
N PRO A 133 -25.62 48.82 6.15
CA PRO A 133 -26.46 49.88 5.61
C PRO A 133 -25.90 51.25 6.00
N GLU A 134 -25.54 51.98 4.95
CA GLU A 134 -25.64 53.42 4.71
C GLU A 134 -25.40 54.43 5.84
N ARG A 135 -24.46 55.33 5.53
CA ARG A 135 -24.21 56.62 6.19
C ARG A 135 -25.32 57.60 5.80
N LEU A 136 -25.80 58.40 6.76
CA LEU A 136 -25.74 59.88 6.72
C LEU A 136 -26.52 60.48 7.91
N GLY A 137 -25.90 61.45 8.58
CA GLY A 137 -26.58 62.26 9.61
C GLY A 137 -25.63 62.86 10.63
N THR A 138 -24.83 63.84 10.22
CA THR A 138 -24.05 64.70 11.12
C THR A 138 -24.97 65.56 11.98
N VAL A 139 -24.83 65.56 13.31
CA VAL A 139 -25.11 66.72 14.17
C VAL A 139 -24.08 66.81 15.31
N THR A 140 -23.44 67.96 15.34
CA THR A 140 -22.46 68.50 16.28
C THR A 140 -23.04 68.70 17.69
N ARG A 141 -22.16 68.61 18.72
CA ARG A 141 -21.92 69.67 19.74
C ARG A 141 -22.04 69.27 21.23
N HIS A 142 -20.88 69.31 21.89
CA HIS A 142 -20.56 69.75 23.27
C HIS A 142 -21.01 68.90 24.49
N GLY A 143 -20.01 68.37 25.21
CA GLY A 143 -19.48 69.08 26.39
C GLY A 143 -19.68 68.45 27.79
N ARG A 144 -18.52 68.27 28.48
CA ARG A 144 -18.24 68.42 29.93
C ARG A 144 -18.80 67.32 30.87
N VAL A 145 -17.98 66.50 31.53
CA VAL A 145 -17.16 66.75 32.75
C VAL A 145 -17.95 67.40 33.90
N ALA A 146 -18.42 66.58 34.82
CA ALA A 146 -18.29 66.75 36.26
C ALA A 146 -18.49 65.37 36.91
#